data_AF-A0A4Z2BCD8-F1
#
_entry.id   AF-A0A4Z2BCD8-F1
#
_cell.length_a   1.000
_cell.length_b   1.000
_cell.length_c   1.000
_cell.angle_alpha   90.00
_cell.angle_beta   90.00
_cell.angle_gamma   90.00
#
_symmetry.space_group_name_H-M   'P 1'
#
loop_
_entity.id
_entity.type
_entity.pdbx_description
1 polymer ?
#
loop_
_entity_poly.entity_id
_entity_poly.type
_entity_poly.pdbx_seq_one_letter_code
_entity_poly.pdbx_strand_id
1 'polypeptide(L)'
;MDDIYQNRVSYNHDGSNSLKDRFTFTVADGTNLLFVVDEGGKEIVTAAPQKFKIDILPVDDGTPRIVTNLGLQWLEYMENKATNLITKKELLTMDPDTDDGQLVYQITTEPKHGFLESKSSVKKSDINLGLVRYVLHEETVQETMDNFKFLVKDSKPNVVSDNVFHIQWSLISFEHQSYNVSEKAWNGCSDGEEDGQPQPVRRRALPHRAEQRHLHRQRRDTSRPTGLRGICWTGPV
;
A
#
# COMPACT_ATOMS: atom_id res chain seq x y z
N MET A 1 -45.79 -30.85 -15.01
CA MET A 1 -45.13 -30.96 -13.69
C MET A 1 -44.10 -32.08 -13.62
N ASP A 2 -44.10 -33.03 -14.57
CA ASP A 2 -43.12 -34.12 -14.63
C ASP A 2 -41.67 -33.66 -14.54
N ASP A 3 -41.30 -32.54 -15.17
CA ASP A 3 -39.94 -31.98 -15.06
C ASP A 3 -39.52 -31.66 -13.63
N ILE A 4 -40.43 -31.17 -12.80
CA ILE A 4 -40.16 -30.83 -11.40
C ILE A 4 -40.07 -32.12 -10.58
N TYR A 5 -41.06 -33.03 -10.71
CA TYR A 5 -41.07 -34.28 -9.95
C TYR A 5 -39.94 -35.24 -10.31
N GLN A 6 -39.44 -35.17 -11.53
CA GLN A 6 -38.30 -35.95 -12.01
C GLN A 6 -36.96 -35.22 -11.83
N ASN A 7 -36.93 -34.10 -11.08
CA ASN A 7 -35.72 -33.29 -10.84
C ASN A 7 -34.96 -32.89 -12.13
N ARG A 8 -35.68 -32.66 -13.23
CA ARG A 8 -35.09 -32.23 -14.51
C ARG A 8 -34.79 -30.73 -14.55
N VAL A 9 -35.21 -30.01 -13.51
CA VAL A 9 -34.90 -28.60 -13.31
C VAL A 9 -33.77 -28.49 -12.30
N SER A 10 -32.65 -27.91 -12.70
CA SER A 10 -31.49 -27.69 -11.85
C SER A 10 -31.06 -26.23 -11.90
N TYR A 11 -30.62 -25.70 -10.77
CA TYR A 11 -29.97 -24.40 -10.68
C TYR A 11 -28.45 -24.58 -10.71
N ASN A 12 -27.76 -23.76 -11.51
CA ASN A 12 -26.31 -23.68 -11.51
C ASN A 12 -25.89 -22.23 -11.29
N HIS A 13 -25.17 -21.98 -10.19
CA HIS A 13 -24.65 -20.65 -9.89
C HIS A 13 -23.53 -20.29 -10.89
N ASP A 14 -23.37 -19.01 -11.17
CA ASP A 14 -22.37 -18.50 -12.11
C ASP A 14 -20.93 -18.47 -11.56
N GLY A 15 -20.73 -19.02 -10.35
CA GLY A 15 -19.45 -18.97 -9.62
C GLY A 15 -19.09 -17.60 -9.04
N SER A 16 -19.98 -16.60 -9.08
CA SER A 16 -19.72 -15.31 -8.43
C SER A 16 -19.84 -15.39 -6.89
N ASN A 17 -19.37 -14.35 -6.19
CA ASN A 17 -19.48 -14.23 -4.73
C ASN A 17 -20.86 -13.73 -4.27
N SER A 18 -21.91 -13.91 -5.08
CA SER A 18 -23.26 -13.54 -4.70
C SER A 18 -23.83 -14.51 -3.67
N LEU A 19 -24.37 -13.98 -2.58
CA LEU A 19 -25.03 -14.78 -1.54
C LEU A 19 -26.53 -15.01 -1.83
N LYS A 20 -27.07 -14.31 -2.84
CA LYS A 20 -28.51 -14.30 -3.14
C LYS A 20 -28.75 -14.23 -4.62
N ASP A 21 -29.66 -15.07 -5.09
CA ASP A 21 -30.18 -15.01 -6.45
C ASP A 21 -31.71 -15.12 -6.45
N ARG A 22 -32.33 -14.73 -7.56
CA ARG A 22 -33.77 -14.84 -7.75
C ARG A 22 -34.09 -15.07 -9.21
N PHE A 23 -35.15 -15.83 -9.44
CA PHE A 23 -35.82 -15.84 -10.73
C PHE A 23 -37.31 -15.60 -10.53
N THR A 24 -37.99 -15.22 -11.61
CA THR A 24 -39.43 -15.04 -11.63
C THR A 24 -40.10 -16.14 -12.44
N PHE A 25 -41.22 -16.65 -11.95
CA PHE A 25 -42.01 -17.66 -12.64
C PHE A 25 -43.50 -17.34 -12.60
N THR A 26 -44.24 -17.86 -13.57
CA THR A 26 -45.71 -17.84 -13.61
C THR A 26 -46.21 -19.27 -13.72
N VAL A 27 -47.46 -19.49 -13.30
CA VAL A 27 -48.11 -20.79 -13.42
C VAL A 27 -49.36 -20.61 -14.27
N ALA A 28 -49.56 -21.51 -15.24
CA ALA A 28 -50.75 -21.54 -16.08
C ALA A 28 -51.12 -23.00 -16.36
N ASP A 29 -52.41 -23.28 -16.50
CA ASP A 29 -52.97 -24.60 -16.85
C ASP A 29 -53.16 -24.78 -18.37
N GLY A 30 -52.68 -23.82 -19.17
CA GLY A 30 -52.85 -23.76 -20.62
C GLY A 30 -54.09 -23.00 -21.10
N THR A 31 -55.05 -22.71 -20.22
CA THR A 31 -56.32 -22.05 -20.56
C THR A 31 -56.55 -20.77 -19.73
N ASN A 32 -56.09 -20.77 -18.48
CA ASN A 32 -56.18 -19.68 -17.52
C ASN A 32 -54.80 -19.13 -17.20
N LEU A 33 -54.67 -17.81 -17.23
CA LEU A 33 -53.45 -17.09 -16.86
C LEU A 33 -53.42 -16.69 -15.37
N LEU A 34 -54.53 -16.89 -14.65
CA LEU A 34 -54.67 -16.57 -13.24
C LEU A 34 -54.37 -17.81 -12.40
N PHE A 35 -53.62 -17.63 -11.32
CA PHE A 35 -53.30 -18.68 -10.36
C PHE A 35 -53.39 -18.13 -8.93
N VAL A 36 -53.46 -19.03 -7.95
CA VAL A 36 -53.57 -18.68 -6.54
C VAL A 36 -52.20 -18.76 -5.88
N VAL A 37 -51.85 -17.74 -5.11
CA VAL A 37 -50.66 -17.71 -4.25
C VAL A 37 -51.06 -17.45 -2.81
N ASP A 38 -50.35 -18.08 -1.88
CA ASP A 38 -50.42 -17.73 -0.46
C ASP A 38 -49.39 -16.65 -0.15
N GLU A 39 -49.87 -15.44 0.16
CA GLU A 39 -49.03 -14.36 0.68
C GLU A 39 -49.42 -14.06 2.13
N GLY A 40 -48.68 -14.65 3.07
CA GLY A 40 -48.82 -14.36 4.51
C GLY A 40 -50.08 -14.95 5.14
N GLY A 41 -50.52 -16.14 4.69
CA GLY A 41 -51.72 -16.83 5.18
C GLY A 41 -53.01 -16.38 4.48
N LYS A 42 -52.89 -15.68 3.35
CA LYS A 42 -54.01 -15.21 2.54
C LYS A 42 -53.83 -15.66 1.10
N GLU A 43 -54.85 -16.34 0.60
CA GLU A 43 -54.93 -16.72 -0.81
C GLU A 43 -55.27 -15.51 -1.68
N ILE A 44 -54.43 -15.25 -2.68
CA ILE A 44 -54.58 -14.16 -3.64
C ILE A 44 -54.58 -14.75 -5.05
N VAL A 45 -55.57 -14.36 -5.85
CA VAL A 45 -55.63 -14.71 -7.27
C VAL A 45 -54.86 -13.66 -8.07
N THR A 46 -53.85 -14.08 -8.83
CA THR A 46 -52.99 -13.18 -9.59
C THR A 46 -52.49 -13.79 -10.89
N ALA A 47 -52.12 -12.94 -11.85
CA ALA A 47 -51.34 -13.32 -13.05
C ALA A 47 -49.89 -12.81 -12.97
N ALA A 48 -49.53 -12.13 -11.88
CA ALA A 48 -48.22 -11.50 -11.74
C ALA A 48 -47.12 -12.54 -11.51
N PRO A 49 -45.92 -12.40 -12.14
CA PRO A 49 -44.78 -13.27 -11.90
C PRO A 49 -44.37 -13.32 -10.42
N GLN A 50 -44.19 -14.52 -9.90
CA GLN A 50 -43.76 -14.79 -8.54
C GLN A 50 -42.25 -14.87 -8.44
N LYS A 51 -41.70 -14.40 -7.32
CA LYS A 51 -40.25 -14.39 -7.08
C LYS A 51 -39.87 -15.63 -6.26
N PHE A 52 -39.04 -16.48 -6.83
CA PHE A 52 -38.35 -17.53 -6.08
C PHE A 52 -37.01 -16.98 -5.59
N LYS A 53 -36.74 -17.11 -4.28
CA LYS A 53 -35.47 -16.67 -3.67
C LYS A 53 -34.55 -17.87 -3.51
N ILE A 54 -33.29 -17.69 -3.89
CA ILE A 54 -32.23 -18.68 -3.73
C ILE A 54 -31.20 -18.09 -2.79
N ASP A 55 -30.97 -18.76 -1.66
CA ASP A 55 -29.88 -18.44 -0.75
C ASP A 55 -28.66 -19.28 -1.13
N ILE A 56 -27.54 -18.63 -1.43
CA ILE A 56 -26.31 -19.26 -1.89
C ILE A 56 -25.32 -19.31 -0.73
N LEU A 57 -24.74 -20.48 -0.52
CA LEU A 57 -23.63 -20.63 0.43
C LEU A 57 -22.35 -20.14 -0.25
N PRO A 58 -21.58 -19.24 0.38
CA PRO A 58 -20.33 -18.78 -0.19
C PRO A 58 -19.35 -19.96 -0.27
N VAL A 59 -18.75 -20.11 -1.44
CA VAL A 59 -17.58 -20.97 -1.64
C VAL A 59 -16.40 -20.03 -1.79
N ASP A 60 -15.38 -20.25 -0.97
CA ASP A 60 -14.13 -19.48 -1.01
C ASP A 60 -13.19 -20.21 -1.97
N ASP A 61 -13.17 -19.75 -3.23
CA ASP A 61 -12.44 -20.33 -4.36
C ASP A 61 -11.36 -19.39 -4.92
N GLY A 62 -11.25 -18.18 -4.38
CA GLY A 62 -10.21 -17.22 -4.68
C GLY A 62 -8.91 -17.55 -3.97
N THR A 63 -7.81 -17.53 -4.72
CA THR A 63 -6.47 -17.50 -4.12
C THR A 63 -6.04 -16.05 -3.99
N PRO A 64 -5.44 -15.64 -2.85
CA PRO A 64 -4.95 -14.29 -2.68
C PRO A 64 -3.96 -13.93 -3.80
N ARG A 65 -4.01 -12.70 -4.30
CA ARG A 65 -3.01 -12.21 -5.27
C ARG A 65 -2.21 -11.07 -4.67
N ILE A 66 -0.90 -11.05 -4.91
CA ILE A 66 -0.06 -9.89 -4.60
C ILE A 66 -0.18 -8.91 -5.77
N VAL A 67 -0.77 -7.75 -5.51
CA VAL A 67 -0.95 -6.67 -6.48
C VAL A 67 0.28 -5.76 -6.51
N THR A 68 0.87 -5.50 -5.35
CA THR A 68 2.03 -4.61 -5.20
C THR A 68 3.03 -5.22 -4.23
N ASN A 69 4.30 -5.25 -4.63
CA ASN A 69 5.43 -5.58 -3.77
C ASN A 69 6.65 -4.76 -4.23
N LEU A 70 6.64 -3.46 -3.92
CA LEU A 70 7.70 -2.53 -4.31
C LEU A 70 8.89 -2.56 -3.35
N GLY A 71 8.71 -3.15 -2.17
CA GLY A 71 9.71 -3.10 -1.12
C GLY A 71 9.81 -1.74 -0.44
N LEU A 72 10.77 -1.61 0.46
CA LEU A 72 11.22 -0.32 0.99
C LEU A 72 12.42 0.18 0.19
N GLN A 73 12.40 1.45 -0.20
CA GLN A 73 13.46 2.07 -1.01
C GLN A 73 14.30 3.10 -0.23
N TRP A 74 13.93 3.35 1.02
CA TRP A 74 14.62 4.27 1.91
C TRP A 74 14.27 3.95 3.36
N LEU A 75 15.15 4.38 4.26
CA LEU A 75 14.93 4.35 5.71
C LEU A 75 15.00 5.77 6.25
N GLU A 76 14.15 6.08 7.22
CA GLU A 76 14.18 7.32 7.96
C GLU A 76 15.00 7.16 9.22
N TYR A 77 15.82 8.16 9.52
CA TYR A 77 16.62 8.16 10.73
C TYR A 77 15.86 8.88 11.86
N MET A 78 15.32 8.12 12.81
CA MET A 78 14.52 8.63 13.94
C MET A 78 14.91 7.93 15.22
N GLU A 79 14.96 8.65 16.35
CA GLU A 79 15.22 8.07 17.68
C GLU A 79 16.46 7.16 17.72
N ASN A 80 17.53 7.60 17.03
CA ASN A 80 18.76 6.84 16.85
C ASN A 80 18.65 5.52 16.07
N LYS A 81 17.56 5.26 15.35
CA LYS A 81 17.34 4.07 14.53
C LYS A 81 17.00 4.43 13.09
N ALA A 82 17.51 3.63 12.14
CA ALA A 82 17.08 3.72 10.74
C ALA A 82 15.85 2.81 10.55
N THR A 83 14.68 3.40 10.29
CA THR A 83 13.40 2.68 10.25
C THR A 83 12.49 3.18 9.14
N ASN A 84 11.55 2.36 8.69
CA ASN A 84 10.46 2.84 7.84
C ASN A 84 9.20 1.99 8.01
N LEU A 85 8.04 2.59 7.72
CA LEU A 85 6.76 1.92 7.75
C LEU A 85 6.51 1.15 6.45
N ILE A 86 5.94 -0.04 6.57
CA ILE A 86 5.43 -0.82 5.44
C ILE A 86 3.92 -0.55 5.37
N THR A 87 3.47 0.05 4.27
CA THR A 87 2.06 0.37 4.06
C THR A 87 1.53 -0.28 2.78
N LYS A 88 0.24 -0.06 2.48
CA LYS A 88 -0.39 -0.52 1.23
C LYS A 88 0.27 -0.02 -0.06
N LYS A 89 1.12 1.02 0.03
CA LYS A 89 1.87 1.53 -1.11
C LYS A 89 3.02 0.60 -1.47
N GLU A 90 3.68 0.03 -0.47
CA GLU A 90 4.84 -0.84 -0.62
C GLU A 90 4.41 -2.30 -0.81
N LEU A 91 3.37 -2.74 -0.10
CA LEU A 91 2.87 -4.11 -0.13
C LEU A 91 1.35 -4.16 -0.13
N LEU A 92 0.77 -4.73 -1.19
CA LEU A 92 -0.68 -4.88 -1.35
C LEU A 92 -1.02 -6.25 -1.93
N THR A 93 -1.83 -6.99 -1.20
CA THR A 93 -2.57 -8.17 -1.70
C THR A 93 -4.03 -7.83 -2.04
N MET A 94 -4.73 -8.68 -2.76
CA MET A 94 -6.18 -8.62 -2.90
C MET A 94 -6.71 -10.03 -3.00
N ASP A 95 -7.92 -10.23 -2.53
CA ASP A 95 -8.61 -11.50 -2.60
C ASP A 95 -10.10 -11.20 -2.86
N PRO A 96 -10.75 -11.87 -3.82
CA PRO A 96 -12.12 -11.51 -4.25
C PRO A 96 -13.20 -11.92 -3.24
N ASP A 97 -12.92 -12.88 -2.37
CA ASP A 97 -13.82 -13.52 -1.41
C ASP A 97 -13.38 -13.36 0.05
N THR A 98 -12.13 -12.95 0.31
CA THR A 98 -11.59 -12.70 1.66
C THR A 98 -11.39 -11.22 1.95
N ASP A 99 -11.90 -10.77 3.12
CA ASP A 99 -11.70 -9.40 3.60
C ASP A 99 -10.26 -9.14 4.08
N ASP A 100 -9.84 -7.88 4.01
CA ASP A 100 -8.52 -7.42 4.45
C ASP A 100 -8.19 -7.77 5.92
N GLY A 101 -9.19 -7.90 6.80
CA GLY A 101 -8.99 -8.30 8.19
C GLY A 101 -8.68 -9.79 8.39
N GLN A 102 -8.92 -10.62 7.37
CA GLN A 102 -8.73 -12.07 7.38
C GLN A 102 -7.49 -12.53 6.60
N LEU A 103 -6.97 -11.69 5.70
CA LEU A 103 -5.71 -11.96 5.02
C LEU A 103 -4.51 -11.78 5.96
N VAL A 104 -3.68 -12.81 6.06
CA VAL A 104 -2.53 -12.84 6.98
C VAL A 104 -1.23 -13.02 6.20
N TYR A 105 -0.30 -12.10 6.43
CA TYR A 105 1.09 -12.21 6.02
C TYR A 105 1.87 -12.92 7.12
N GLN A 106 2.51 -14.02 6.77
CA GLN A 106 3.35 -14.77 7.69
C GLN A 106 4.80 -14.72 7.20
N ILE A 107 5.67 -14.20 8.05
CA ILE A 107 7.10 -14.10 7.77
C ILE A 107 7.69 -15.50 7.93
N THR A 108 8.28 -16.03 6.85
CA THR A 108 8.90 -17.35 6.80
C THR A 108 10.41 -17.29 6.97
N THR A 109 11.01 -16.15 6.63
CA THR A 109 12.44 -15.89 6.85
C THR A 109 12.58 -14.44 7.27
N GLU A 110 13.14 -14.22 8.45
CA GLU A 110 13.36 -12.88 8.99
C GLU A 110 14.47 -12.13 8.22
N PRO A 111 14.44 -10.78 8.25
CA PRO A 111 15.53 -9.99 7.70
C PRO A 111 16.86 -10.27 8.42
N LYS A 112 17.97 -10.08 7.71
CA LYS A 112 19.31 -10.41 8.22
C LYS A 112 19.97 -9.24 8.95
N HIS A 113 19.69 -8.03 8.50
CA HIS A 113 20.33 -6.79 8.95
C HIS A 113 19.39 -5.92 9.78
N GLY A 114 18.15 -6.35 9.98
CA GLY A 114 17.19 -5.69 10.83
C GLY A 114 16.10 -6.65 11.30
N PHE A 115 15.03 -6.07 11.82
CA PHE A 115 13.86 -6.80 12.28
C PHE A 115 12.59 -6.00 11.98
N LEU A 116 11.45 -6.71 11.98
CA LEU A 116 10.15 -6.08 11.92
C LEU A 116 9.64 -5.88 13.35
N GLU A 117 9.18 -4.67 13.69
CA GLU A 117 8.61 -4.34 15.01
C GLU A 117 7.20 -4.93 15.22
N SER A 118 6.80 -5.86 14.37
CA SER A 118 5.51 -6.56 14.42
C SER A 118 5.68 -8.01 14.84
N LYS A 119 4.56 -8.72 14.97
CA LYS A 119 4.57 -10.17 15.19
C LYS A 119 5.01 -10.87 13.89
N SER A 120 5.50 -12.11 14.00
CA SER A 120 5.81 -12.97 12.83
C SER A 120 4.62 -13.25 11.91
N SER A 121 3.41 -12.95 12.38
CA SER A 121 2.15 -13.04 11.65
C SER A 121 1.43 -11.70 11.75
N VAL A 122 1.20 -11.05 10.62
CA VAL A 122 0.63 -9.70 10.51
C VAL A 122 -0.62 -9.76 9.64
N LYS A 123 -1.70 -9.08 10.06
CA LYS A 123 -2.87 -8.95 9.21
C LYS A 123 -2.64 -7.91 8.13
N LYS A 124 -3.25 -8.10 6.96
CA LYS A 124 -3.24 -7.08 5.90
C LYS A 124 -3.82 -5.75 6.39
N SER A 125 -4.86 -5.77 7.21
CA SER A 125 -5.39 -4.58 7.88
C SER A 125 -4.32 -3.79 8.64
N ASP A 126 -3.38 -4.47 9.29
CA ASP A 126 -2.34 -3.83 10.11
C ASP A 126 -1.29 -3.14 9.24
N ILE A 127 -0.95 -3.74 8.09
CA ILE A 127 -0.11 -3.11 7.06
C ILE A 127 -0.81 -1.87 6.48
N ASN A 128 -2.11 -1.97 6.18
CA ASN A 128 -2.90 -0.86 5.66
C ASN A 128 -2.96 0.32 6.66
N LEU A 129 -2.98 0.03 7.96
CA LEU A 129 -2.95 1.01 9.06
C LEU A 129 -1.53 1.52 9.36
N GLY A 130 -0.48 0.98 8.72
CA GLY A 130 0.90 1.37 8.96
C GLY A 130 1.45 0.93 10.31
N LEU A 131 0.96 -0.19 10.85
CA LEU A 131 1.40 -0.76 12.13
C LEU A 131 2.63 -1.67 11.98
N VAL A 132 3.13 -1.85 10.76
CA VAL A 132 4.35 -2.62 10.49
C VAL A 132 5.49 -1.67 10.19
N ARG A 133 6.58 -1.83 10.93
CA ARG A 133 7.81 -1.06 10.77
C ARG A 133 8.98 -2.01 10.64
N TYR A 134 9.87 -1.70 9.71
CA TYR A 134 11.21 -2.28 9.67
C TYR A 134 12.19 -1.40 10.43
N VAL A 135 13.09 -2.02 11.19
CA VAL A 135 14.14 -1.36 11.98
C VAL A 135 15.47 -2.03 11.65
N LEU A 136 16.44 -1.24 11.17
CA LEU A 136 17.81 -1.69 10.91
C LEU A 136 18.60 -1.84 12.22
N HIS A 137 19.41 -2.88 12.34
CA HIS A 137 20.35 -3.02 13.45
C HIS A 137 21.47 -1.97 13.38
N GLU A 138 21.87 -1.42 14.52
CA GLU A 138 22.96 -0.44 14.62
C GLU A 138 24.35 -1.03 14.28
N GLU A 139 24.47 -2.36 14.25
CA GLU A 139 25.73 -3.05 13.95
C GLU A 139 25.95 -3.28 12.45
N THR A 140 24.89 -3.18 11.63
CA THR A 140 24.90 -3.53 10.19
C THR A 140 24.77 -2.30 9.29
N VAL A 141 25.19 -1.12 9.75
CA VAL A 141 25.03 0.17 9.05
C VAL A 141 25.82 0.25 7.74
N GLN A 142 26.77 -0.66 7.51
CA GLN A 142 27.52 -0.72 6.25
C GLN A 142 26.74 -1.39 5.11
N GLU A 143 25.68 -2.12 5.44
CA GLU A 143 24.83 -2.75 4.45
C GLU A 143 23.83 -1.73 3.91
N THR A 144 23.39 -1.95 2.68
CA THR A 144 22.45 -1.07 1.95
C THR A 144 21.23 -1.82 1.45
N MET A 145 21.15 -3.12 1.75
CA MET A 145 20.02 -3.95 1.39
C MET A 145 19.74 -5.02 2.44
N ASP A 146 18.47 -5.38 2.56
CA ASP A 146 17.98 -6.49 3.32
C ASP A 146 16.74 -7.07 2.61
N ASN A 147 16.29 -8.24 3.04
CA ASN A 147 15.04 -8.81 2.57
C ASN A 147 14.48 -9.78 3.60
N PHE A 148 13.17 -9.97 3.56
CA PHE A 148 12.53 -11.04 4.30
C PHE A 148 11.61 -11.83 3.36
N LYS A 149 11.40 -13.11 3.69
CA LYS A 149 10.47 -13.95 2.96
C LYS A 149 9.15 -14.05 3.71
N PHE A 150 8.06 -14.09 2.96
CA PHE A 150 6.73 -14.22 3.51
C PHE A 150 5.82 -15.07 2.63
N LEU A 151 4.78 -15.57 3.26
CA LEU A 151 3.62 -16.14 2.58
C LEU A 151 2.37 -15.35 2.95
N VAL A 152 1.36 -15.41 2.10
CA VAL A 152 0.03 -14.82 2.33
C VAL A 152 -0.96 -15.96 2.39
N LYS A 153 -1.76 -16.00 3.45
CA LYS A 153 -2.84 -16.97 3.62
C LYS A 153 -4.17 -16.25 3.86
N ASP A 154 -5.24 -16.85 3.38
CA ASP A 154 -6.60 -16.41 3.64
C ASP A 154 -7.23 -17.16 4.82
N SER A 155 -8.56 -17.11 4.93
CA SER A 155 -9.34 -17.80 5.96
C SER A 155 -9.44 -19.31 5.74
N LYS A 156 -8.92 -19.81 4.61
CA LYS A 156 -9.00 -21.15 4.07
C LYS A 156 -7.58 -21.68 3.81
N PRO A 157 -7.39 -22.89 3.25
CA PRO A 157 -6.04 -23.39 3.02
C PRO A 157 -5.36 -22.79 1.78
N ASN A 158 -5.86 -21.69 1.18
CA ASN A 158 -5.18 -21.09 0.03
C ASN A 158 -4.00 -20.25 0.53
N VAL A 159 -2.83 -20.50 -0.04
CA VAL A 159 -1.58 -19.86 0.37
C VAL A 159 -0.77 -19.48 -0.86
N VAL A 160 -0.29 -18.25 -0.87
CA VAL A 160 0.76 -17.80 -1.79
C VAL A 160 2.09 -17.77 -1.05
N SER A 161 2.97 -18.72 -1.35
CA SER A 161 4.27 -18.88 -0.70
C SER A 161 5.41 -18.18 -1.46
N ASP A 162 6.60 -18.22 -0.85
CA ASP A 162 7.90 -17.88 -1.46
C ASP A 162 8.04 -16.45 -1.99
N ASN A 163 7.29 -15.51 -1.41
CA ASN A 163 7.41 -14.11 -1.74
C ASN A 163 8.57 -13.48 -0.99
N VAL A 164 9.28 -12.57 -1.66
CA VAL A 164 10.41 -11.84 -1.09
C VAL A 164 10.08 -10.36 -1.06
N PHE A 165 10.14 -9.75 0.13
CA PHE A 165 10.04 -8.32 0.30
C PHE A 165 11.44 -7.73 0.39
N HIS A 166 11.77 -6.81 -0.52
CA HIS A 166 13.10 -6.20 -0.59
C HIS A 166 13.13 -4.88 0.20
N ILE A 167 14.25 -4.63 0.86
CA ILE A 167 14.50 -3.40 1.61
C ILE A 167 15.83 -2.89 1.10
N GLN A 168 15.85 -1.68 0.55
CA GLN A 168 17.05 -1.07 -0.02
C GLN A 168 17.13 0.37 0.48
N TRP A 169 18.33 0.83 0.81
CA TRP A 169 18.58 2.21 1.25
C TRP A 169 19.96 2.66 0.82
N SER A 170 20.18 3.96 0.81
CA SER A 170 21.47 4.55 0.47
C SER A 170 22.19 5.04 1.71
N LEU A 171 23.49 4.74 1.83
CA LEU A 171 24.37 5.36 2.82
C LEU A 171 24.93 6.66 2.24
N ILE A 172 24.71 7.77 2.94
CA ILE A 172 25.37 9.05 2.62
C ILE A 172 26.40 9.31 3.71
N SER A 173 27.68 9.37 3.33
CA SER A 173 28.78 9.75 4.20
C SER A 173 29.42 11.04 3.71
N PHE A 174 29.80 11.90 4.65
CA PHE A 174 30.61 13.07 4.36
C PHE A 174 32.08 12.74 4.59
N GLU A 175 32.97 13.29 3.75
CA GLU A 175 34.42 13.16 3.91
C GLU A 175 34.90 13.87 5.19
N HIS A 176 34.23 14.97 5.57
CA HIS A 176 34.55 15.75 6.75
C HIS A 176 33.37 15.82 7.73
N GLN A 177 33.68 15.77 9.03
CA GLN A 177 32.67 15.87 10.11
C GLN A 177 32.05 17.27 10.22
N SER A 178 32.67 18.28 9.63
CA SER A 178 32.14 19.64 9.60
C SER A 178 32.57 20.35 8.31
N TYR A 179 31.63 21.06 7.68
CA TYR A 179 31.92 21.99 6.60
C TYR A 179 31.68 23.41 7.10
N ASN A 180 32.65 24.28 6.88
CA ASN A 180 32.47 25.70 7.13
C ASN A 180 31.71 26.30 5.94
N VAL A 181 30.42 26.57 6.13
CA VAL A 181 29.58 27.21 5.12
C VAL A 181 29.52 28.70 5.44
N SER A 182 30.11 29.52 4.58
CA SER A 182 29.92 30.96 4.60
C SER A 182 29.14 31.39 3.37
N GLU A 183 27.99 32.03 3.60
CA GLU A 183 27.28 32.73 2.53
C GLU A 183 27.96 34.10 2.38
N LYS A 184 28.60 34.34 1.23
CA LYS A 184 28.95 35.70 0.85
C LYS A 184 27.68 36.37 0.35
N ALA A 185 27.22 37.40 1.05
CA ALA A 185 26.27 38.34 0.47
C ALA A 185 26.92 38.89 -0.80
N TRP A 186 26.23 38.76 -1.93
CA TRP A 186 26.61 39.49 -3.13
C TRP A 186 26.37 40.97 -2.84
N ASN A 187 27.41 41.65 -2.39
CA ASN A 187 27.41 43.10 -2.31
C ASN A 187 27.46 43.57 -3.76
N GLY A 188 26.30 43.95 -4.30
CA GLY A 188 26.25 44.74 -5.52
C GLY A 188 27.22 45.91 -5.37
N CYS A 189 28.02 46.18 -6.41
CA CYS A 189 29.02 47.22 -6.43
C CYS A 189 28.47 48.50 -5.79
N SER A 190 29.08 48.91 -4.67
CA SER A 190 28.93 50.24 -4.10
C SER A 190 30.30 50.57 -3.53
N ASP A 191 30.97 51.48 -4.22
CA ASP A 191 32.25 52.06 -3.82
C ASP A 191 32.13 52.69 -2.42
N GLY A 192 33.16 52.51 -1.59
CA GLY A 192 33.40 53.32 -0.40
C GLY A 192 33.80 52.54 0.86
N GLU A 193 35.06 52.74 1.29
CA GLU A 193 35.56 52.84 2.67
C GLU A 193 34.46 53.00 3.76
N GLU A 194 34.53 52.48 4.99
CA GLU A 194 35.64 52.12 5.88
C GLU A 194 35.06 51.37 7.11
N ASP A 195 35.93 50.60 7.79
CA ASP A 195 35.92 50.15 9.19
C ASP A 195 34.63 49.70 9.91
N GLY A 196 34.59 48.40 10.25
CA GLY A 196 33.69 47.86 11.26
C GLY A 196 34.06 46.45 11.71
N GLN A 197 34.41 46.29 12.99
CA GLN A 197 34.78 45.06 13.72
C GLN A 197 34.15 43.74 13.21
N PRO A 198 34.89 42.62 13.21
CA PRO A 198 34.29 41.31 13.00
C PRO A 198 33.33 40.96 14.14
N GLN A 199 32.03 40.89 13.81
CA GLN A 199 30.99 40.35 14.69
C GLN A 199 31.27 38.87 14.99
N PRO A 200 30.99 38.38 16.21
CA PRO A 200 31.25 36.99 16.58
C PRO A 200 30.39 36.05 15.73
N VAL A 201 31.06 35.21 14.94
CA VAL A 201 30.46 34.14 14.15
C VAL A 201 29.74 33.18 15.11
N ARG A 202 28.41 33.05 14.98
CA ARG A 202 27.67 31.98 15.66
C ARG A 202 28.11 30.64 15.08
N ARG A 203 28.97 29.92 15.80
CA ARG A 203 29.28 28.52 15.54
C ARG A 203 28.00 27.70 15.72
N ARG A 204 27.34 27.31 14.63
CA ARG A 204 26.41 26.18 14.68
C ARG A 204 27.25 24.92 14.58
N ALA A 205 27.47 24.26 15.72
CA ALA A 205 27.83 22.85 15.69
C ALA A 205 26.66 22.11 15.01
N LEU A 206 26.96 21.32 13.99
CA LEU A 206 26.00 20.32 13.53
C LEU A 206 25.88 19.27 14.64
N PRO A 207 24.67 18.87 15.04
CA PRO A 207 24.51 17.77 16.01
C PRO A 207 25.19 16.52 15.47
N HIS A 208 25.67 15.68 16.39
CA HIS A 208 26.57 14.53 16.16
C HIS A 208 26.02 13.39 15.28
N ARG A 209 24.90 13.59 14.60
CA ARG A 209 24.28 12.66 13.65
C ARG A 209 23.34 13.48 12.79
N ALA A 210 23.46 13.34 11.48
CA ALA A 210 22.77 14.16 10.50
C ALA A 210 21.24 14.20 10.77
N GLU A 211 20.73 15.35 11.22
CA GLU A 211 19.33 15.71 11.02
C GLU A 211 19.13 15.91 9.51
N GLN A 212 18.68 14.87 8.80
CA GLN A 212 18.20 15.03 7.43
C GLN A 212 16.71 15.34 7.48
N ARG A 213 16.39 16.62 7.61
CA ARG A 213 15.08 17.13 7.20
C ARG A 213 14.94 16.94 5.69
N HIS A 214 13.83 16.31 5.32
CA HIS A 214 13.33 16.00 3.98
C HIS A 214 13.86 16.82 2.80
N LEU A 215 14.08 16.13 1.68
CA LEU A 215 13.66 16.60 0.36
C LEU A 215 13.62 15.44 -0.63
N HIS A 216 12.42 14.96 -0.98
CA HIS A 216 12.01 14.77 -2.38
C HIS A 216 10.53 14.41 -2.49
N ARG A 217 9.70 15.43 -2.69
CA ARG A 217 8.41 15.30 -3.37
C ARG A 217 8.57 15.94 -4.74
N GLN A 218 8.98 15.17 -5.75
CA GLN A 218 8.87 15.63 -7.13
C GLN A 218 7.40 15.66 -7.52
N ARG A 219 6.82 16.87 -7.58
CA ARG A 219 5.71 17.13 -8.50
C ARG A 219 6.33 17.60 -9.81
N ARG A 220 6.03 16.88 -10.89
CA ARG A 220 6.21 17.38 -12.25
C ARG A 220 5.30 18.59 -12.41
N ASP A 221 5.87 19.71 -12.83
CA ASP A 221 5.09 20.70 -13.56
C ASP A 221 5.83 21.07 -14.85
N THR A 222 5.12 20.87 -15.95
CA THR A 222 5.59 21.09 -17.31
C THR A 222 5.13 22.47 -17.77
N SER A 223 6.04 23.43 -17.91
CA SER A 223 5.87 24.53 -18.87
C SER A 223 7.20 25.20 -19.20
N ARG A 224 7.37 25.45 -20.50
CA ARG A 224 8.57 25.85 -21.25
C ARG A 224 9.10 27.28 -20.96
N PRO A 225 10.31 27.62 -21.47
CA PRO A 225 11.14 28.71 -21.00
C PRO A 225 11.02 30.00 -21.83
N THR A 226 11.37 31.14 -21.24
CA THR A 226 11.76 32.36 -21.94
C THR A 226 12.86 33.08 -21.16
N GLY A 227 13.93 33.49 -21.84
CA GLY A 227 14.82 34.55 -21.37
C GLY A 227 16.29 34.18 -21.22
N LEU A 228 17.02 34.17 -22.33
CA LEU A 228 18.49 34.20 -22.42
C LEU A 228 19.09 35.45 -21.77
N ARG A 229 20.29 35.30 -21.17
CA ARG A 229 21.47 36.23 -21.09
C ARG A 229 22.18 35.98 -19.75
N GLY A 230 23.49 35.87 -19.61
CA GLY A 230 24.64 35.79 -20.50
C GLY A 230 25.83 35.55 -19.56
N ILE A 231 26.68 34.57 -19.85
CA ILE A 231 27.81 34.16 -18.99
C ILE A 231 29.02 34.99 -19.39
N CYS A 232 29.65 35.68 -18.43
CA CYS A 232 30.97 36.28 -18.62
C CYS A 232 31.95 35.64 -17.63
N TRP A 233 33.00 35.03 -18.16
CA TRP A 233 34.11 34.48 -17.38
C TRP A 233 35.20 35.54 -17.26
N THR A 234 35.67 35.80 -16.06
CA THR A 234 37.00 36.37 -15.83
C THR A 234 37.69 35.58 -14.71
N GLY A 235 38.79 34.92 -15.05
CA GLY A 235 39.77 34.45 -14.07
C GLY A 235 40.94 35.44 -14.01
N PRO A 236 41.77 35.43 -12.95
CA PRO A 236 43.05 36.09 -12.99
C PRO A 236 44.26 35.14 -12.86
N VAL A 237 45.30 35.63 -13.53
CA VAL A 237 46.72 35.25 -13.73
C VAL A 237 47.47 34.86 -12.46
#